data_AF-A0A6P2D9N2-F1
#
_entry.id   AF-A0A6P2D9N2-F1
#
_cell.length_a   1.000
_cell.length_b   1.000
_cell.length_c   1.000
_cell.angle_alpha   90.00
_cell.angle_beta   90.00
_cell.angle_gamma   90.00
#
_symmetry.space_group_name_H-M   'P 1'
#
loop_
_entity.id
_entity.type
_entity.pdbx_description
1 polymer ?
#
loop_
_entity_poly.entity_id
_entity_poly.type
_entity_poly.pdbx_seq_one_letter_code
_entity_poly.pdbx_strand_id
1 'polypeptide(L)'
;MGKHHRNTGSETRTLSGTVRQHNFSPKGEIEGLVLETEAGPVQVNFPHGPEATELPTPVPGSMVRFVVGADHRAAEHGSGDHPVCEFVADADAAPEEGGRPATVGVVVRLNYARHGEPNGVVLDTGDFVHLKPHGMRLVLLAIGTRVRAEGVARPTATGHRVIEASVVNGIEVARGKPH
;
A
#
# COMPACT_ATOMS: atom_id res chain seq x y z
N MET A 1 29.07 20.00 19.33
CA MET A 1 29.27 18.88 18.39
C MET A 1 27.91 18.37 17.92
N GLY A 2 27.63 18.47 16.62
CA GLY A 2 26.37 18.06 16.02
C GLY A 2 26.33 16.57 15.68
N LYS A 3 25.20 15.95 16.09
CA LYS A 3 24.44 14.85 15.48
C LYS A 3 25.12 13.94 14.44
N HIS A 4 25.08 12.64 14.71
CA HIS A 4 24.71 11.65 13.69
C HIS A 4 23.54 10.80 14.21
N HIS A 5 22.33 11.16 13.79
CA HIS A 5 21.20 10.24 13.72
C HIS A 5 21.57 9.16 12.72
N ARG A 6 21.65 7.90 13.15
CA ARG A 6 21.74 6.76 12.23
C ARG A 6 20.38 6.59 11.57
N ASN A 7 20.36 6.84 10.28
CA ASN A 7 19.24 6.62 9.38
C ASN A 7 19.16 5.10 9.14
N THR A 8 18.34 4.37 9.89
CA THR A 8 18.04 2.95 9.60
C THR A 8 17.01 2.91 8.48
N GLY A 9 17.47 3.07 7.24
CA GLY A 9 16.69 2.68 6.06
C GLY A 9 16.80 1.17 5.90
N SER A 10 15.68 0.45 5.93
CA SER A 10 15.65 -0.98 5.62
C SER A 10 16.18 -1.17 4.19
N GLU A 11 17.33 -1.82 4.04
CA GLU A 11 17.94 -2.07 2.74
C GLU A 11 17.03 -3.03 1.96
N THR A 12 16.50 -2.55 0.83
CA THR A 12 15.71 -3.37 -0.10
C THR A 12 16.57 -3.78 -1.27
N ARG A 13 16.28 -4.96 -1.84
CA ARG A 13 16.98 -5.49 -3.02
C ARG A 13 16.00 -6.15 -3.97
N THR A 14 16.38 -6.25 -5.24
CA THR A 14 15.61 -7.02 -6.22
C THR A 14 15.97 -8.50 -6.13
N LEU A 15 14.95 -9.35 -6.14
CA LEU A 15 15.04 -10.81 -6.14
C LEU A 15 14.29 -11.35 -7.35
N SER A 16 14.86 -12.31 -8.06
CA SER A 16 14.21 -12.95 -9.22
C SER A 16 14.24 -14.46 -9.04
N GLY A 17 13.16 -15.13 -9.42
CA GLY A 17 13.07 -16.57 -9.31
C GLY A 17 11.76 -17.12 -9.83
N THR A 18 11.70 -18.45 -9.94
CA THR A 18 10.48 -19.15 -10.33
C THR A 18 9.67 -19.51 -9.09
N VAL A 19 8.36 -19.26 -9.08
CA VAL A 19 7.50 -19.64 -7.96
C VAL A 19 7.46 -21.15 -7.85
N ARG A 20 7.99 -21.69 -6.76
CA ARG A 20 7.98 -23.14 -6.50
C ARG A 20 6.69 -23.57 -5.81
N GLN A 21 6.26 -22.83 -4.80
CA GLN A 21 5.03 -23.09 -4.05
C GLN A 21 4.57 -21.84 -3.28
N HIS A 22 3.29 -21.84 -2.90
CA HIS A 22 2.74 -20.91 -1.92
C HIS A 22 2.95 -21.42 -0.50
N ASN A 23 3.14 -20.50 0.44
CA ASN A 23 3.03 -20.78 1.87
C ASN A 23 1.66 -20.35 2.36
N PHE A 24 1.05 -21.20 3.19
CA PHE A 24 -0.28 -20.96 3.73
C PHE A 24 -0.22 -20.74 5.24
N SER A 25 -0.97 -19.75 5.72
CA SER A 25 -1.19 -19.54 7.15
C SER A 25 -2.00 -20.70 7.74
N PRO A 26 -2.07 -20.86 9.07
CA PRO A 26 -2.94 -21.84 9.73
C PRO A 26 -4.44 -21.71 9.38
N LYS A 27 -4.85 -20.57 8.80
CA LYS A 27 -6.22 -20.33 8.33
C LYS A 27 -6.43 -20.70 6.85
N GLY A 28 -5.38 -21.13 6.16
CA GLY A 28 -5.41 -21.49 4.73
C GLY A 28 -5.26 -20.30 3.77
N GLU A 29 -4.84 -19.13 4.26
CA GLU A 29 -4.59 -17.95 3.44
C GLU A 29 -3.15 -17.97 2.91
N ILE A 30 -2.92 -17.49 1.68
CA ILE A 30 -1.54 -17.35 1.17
C ILE A 30 -0.85 -16.21 1.94
N GLU A 31 0.20 -16.56 2.67
CA GLU A 31 1.00 -15.61 3.47
C GLU A 31 2.39 -15.36 2.89
N GLY A 32 2.71 -16.02 1.78
CA GLY A 32 3.98 -15.87 1.09
C GLY A 32 4.17 -16.96 0.06
N LEU A 33 5.40 -17.05 -0.44
CA LEU A 33 5.80 -18.03 -1.42
C LEU A 33 7.27 -18.41 -1.28
N VAL A 34 7.65 -19.52 -1.89
CA VAL A 34 9.05 -19.92 -2.06
C VAL A 34 9.43 -19.74 -3.52
N LEU A 35 10.46 -18.95 -3.78
CA LEU A 35 11.07 -18.78 -5.08
C LEU A 35 12.27 -19.69 -5.22
N GLU A 36 12.38 -20.38 -6.34
CA GLU A 36 13.62 -21.01 -6.79
C GLU A 36 14.47 -19.97 -7.52
N THR A 37 15.62 -19.63 -6.96
CA THR A 37 16.58 -18.67 -7.51
C THR A 37 17.85 -19.38 -7.95
N GLU A 38 18.77 -18.70 -8.63
CA GLU A 38 20.07 -19.29 -8.99
C GLU A 38 20.90 -19.75 -7.78
N ALA A 39 20.71 -19.11 -6.62
CA ALA A 39 21.38 -19.44 -5.37
C ALA A 39 20.64 -20.51 -4.54
N GLY A 40 19.50 -21.02 -5.03
CA GLY A 40 18.62 -21.94 -4.33
C GLY A 40 17.31 -21.30 -3.86
N PRO A 41 16.53 -22.00 -3.01
CA PRO A 41 15.22 -21.54 -2.57
C PRO A 41 15.32 -20.32 -1.64
N VAL A 42 14.41 -19.37 -1.82
CA VAL A 42 14.25 -18.19 -0.96
C VAL A 42 12.76 -18.02 -0.67
N GLN A 43 12.42 -17.86 0.61
CA GLN A 43 11.05 -17.57 1.03
C GLN A 43 10.79 -16.06 1.06
N VAL A 44 9.67 -15.66 0.49
CA VAL A 44 9.18 -14.28 0.51
C VAL A 44 7.84 -14.27 1.23
N ASN A 45 7.81 -13.61 2.39
CA ASN A 45 6.61 -13.41 3.18
C ASN A 45 5.86 -12.17 2.68
N PHE A 46 4.54 -12.25 2.62
CA PHE A 46 3.68 -11.13 2.30
C PHE A 46 3.34 -10.33 3.58
N PRO A 47 3.23 -8.99 3.48
CA PRO A 47 2.86 -8.17 4.62
C PRO A 47 1.49 -8.58 5.17
N HIS A 48 1.34 -8.59 6.49
CA HIS A 48 0.05 -8.82 7.13
C HIS A 48 -0.73 -7.51 7.24
N GLY A 49 -1.96 -7.45 6.73
CA GLY A 49 -2.82 -6.27 6.83
C GLY A 49 -3.58 -5.99 5.53
N PRO A 50 -4.21 -4.81 5.38
CA PRO A 50 -4.99 -4.47 4.19
C PRO A 50 -4.17 -4.49 2.89
N GLU A 51 -2.84 -4.33 2.98
CA GLU A 51 -1.89 -4.39 1.86
C GLU A 51 -1.70 -5.83 1.31
N ALA A 52 -2.06 -6.86 2.07
CA ALA A 52 -2.03 -8.27 1.63
C ALA A 52 -3.08 -8.58 0.55
N THR A 53 -4.21 -7.85 0.58
CA THR A 53 -5.41 -8.14 -0.21
C THR A 53 -5.27 -7.79 -1.69
N GLU A 54 -4.22 -7.04 -2.07
CA GLU A 54 -4.00 -6.55 -3.43
C GLU A 54 -2.75 -7.16 -4.09
N LEU A 55 -2.09 -8.12 -3.42
CA LEU A 55 -0.89 -8.72 -3.96
C LEU A 55 -1.25 -9.73 -5.07
N PRO A 56 -0.60 -9.63 -6.25
CA PRO A 56 -0.73 -10.67 -7.25
C PRO A 56 -0.25 -11.98 -6.63
N THR A 57 -1.09 -13.02 -6.71
CA THR A 57 -0.77 -14.37 -6.25
C THR A 57 -0.22 -15.15 -7.45
N PRO A 58 1.10 -15.13 -7.69
CA PRO A 58 1.64 -15.67 -8.92
C PRO A 58 1.55 -17.19 -8.86
N VAL A 59 1.22 -17.80 -9.98
CA VAL A 59 1.03 -19.26 -10.08
C VAL A 59 2.39 -19.97 -9.95
N PRO A 60 2.47 -21.13 -9.28
CA PRO A 60 3.66 -21.97 -9.31
C PRO A 60 4.11 -22.27 -10.74
N GLY A 61 5.41 -22.16 -10.99
CA GLY A 61 6.02 -22.27 -12.33
C GLY A 61 6.24 -20.91 -13.02
N SER A 62 5.66 -19.82 -12.52
CA SER A 62 5.88 -18.48 -13.09
C SER A 62 7.21 -17.88 -12.63
N MET A 63 7.93 -17.26 -13.57
CA MET A 63 9.07 -16.39 -13.25
C MET A 63 8.55 -15.05 -12.72
N VAL A 64 9.12 -14.56 -11.62
CA VAL A 64 8.77 -13.27 -11.03
C VAL A 64 10.03 -12.49 -10.65
N ARG A 65 9.89 -11.16 -10.58
CA ARG A 65 10.92 -10.25 -10.04
C ARG A 65 10.28 -9.37 -8.97
N PHE A 66 10.77 -9.47 -7.74
CA PHE A 66 10.26 -8.71 -6.60
C PHE A 66 11.32 -7.78 -6.04
N VAL A 67 10.88 -6.66 -5.46
CA VAL A 67 11.66 -5.90 -4.49
C VAL A 67 11.35 -6.50 -3.12
N VAL A 68 12.40 -6.88 -2.39
CA VAL A 68 12.29 -7.53 -1.08
C VAL A 68 13.13 -6.80 -0.03
N GLY A 69 12.65 -6.80 1.21
CA GLY A 69 13.36 -6.29 2.38
C GLY A 69 13.84 -7.42 3.29
N ALA A 70 14.69 -7.08 4.26
CA ALA A 70 15.06 -8.00 5.32
C ALA A 70 13.84 -8.34 6.18
N ASP A 71 13.55 -9.63 6.36
CA ASP A 71 12.54 -10.05 7.32
C ASP A 71 13.14 -9.97 8.73
N HIS A 72 12.75 -8.92 9.46
CA HIS A 72 13.24 -8.69 10.81
C HIS A 72 12.75 -9.74 11.82
N ARG A 73 11.66 -10.46 11.53
CA ARG A 73 11.14 -11.53 12.39
C ARG A 73 11.89 -12.84 12.17
N ALA A 74 12.33 -13.11 10.94
CA ALA A 74 13.20 -14.24 10.66
C ALA A 74 14.55 -14.12 11.41
N ALA A 75 15.06 -12.89 11.58
CA ALA A 75 16.28 -12.64 12.33
C ALA A 75 16.17 -13.00 13.83
N GLU A 76 14.96 -13.05 14.39
CA GLU A 76 14.72 -13.41 15.80
C GLU A 76 14.70 -14.93 16.04
N HIS A 77 14.54 -15.74 14.98
CA HIS A 77 14.26 -17.18 15.09
C HIS A 77 15.36 -18.13 14.57
N GLY A 78 16.59 -17.64 14.36
CA GLY A 78 17.73 -18.46 13.94
C GLY A 78 17.73 -18.82 12.45
N SER A 79 18.74 -19.57 11.99
CA SER A 79 18.89 -19.94 10.57
C SER A 79 17.88 -21.03 10.18
N GLY A 80 16.83 -20.65 9.43
CA GLY A 80 15.95 -21.61 8.75
C GLY A 80 16.64 -22.33 7.57
N ASP A 81 15.95 -23.29 6.96
CA ASP A 81 16.45 -24.11 5.84
C ASP A 81 16.76 -23.27 4.58
N HIS A 82 16.15 -22.10 4.46
CA HIS A 82 16.37 -21.15 3.38
C HIS A 82 16.25 -19.70 3.88
N PRO A 83 16.84 -18.72 3.17
CA PRO A 83 16.67 -17.31 3.50
C PRO A 83 15.21 -16.88 3.44
N VAL A 84 14.82 -15.99 4.36
CA VAL A 84 13.48 -15.39 4.44
C VAL A 84 13.59 -13.89 4.22
N CYS A 85 12.72 -13.35 3.38
CA CYS A 85 12.63 -11.92 3.07
C CYS A 85 11.17 -11.48 3.13
N GLU A 86 10.94 -10.18 3.29
CA GLU A 86 9.61 -9.57 3.22
C GLU A 86 9.38 -9.00 1.81
N PHE A 87 8.21 -9.25 1.23
CA PHE A 87 7.79 -8.63 -0.01
C PHE A 87 7.59 -7.12 0.16
N VAL A 88 8.15 -6.33 -0.75
CA VAL A 88 7.96 -4.87 -0.75
C VAL A 88 7.16 -4.43 -1.98
N ALA A 89 7.54 -4.89 -3.17
CA ALA A 89 6.86 -4.54 -4.42
C ALA A 89 7.14 -5.56 -5.52
N ASP A 90 6.30 -5.59 -6.55
CA ASP A 90 6.61 -6.23 -7.81
C ASP A 90 7.56 -5.30 -8.60
N ALA A 91 8.69 -5.82 -9.07
CA ALA A 91 9.70 -5.03 -9.77
C ALA A 91 9.41 -4.91 -11.27
N ASP A 92 8.60 -5.82 -11.83
CA ASP A 92 8.12 -5.79 -13.21
C ASP A 92 6.74 -5.14 -13.32
N ALA A 93 6.06 -4.89 -12.18
CA ALA A 93 5.01 -3.89 -12.16
C ALA A 93 5.61 -2.59 -12.70
N ALA A 94 4.97 -2.05 -13.74
CA ALA A 94 5.35 -0.75 -14.27
C ALA A 94 5.51 0.20 -13.08
N PRO A 95 6.61 0.99 -12.98
CA PRO A 95 6.68 2.01 -11.96
C PRO A 95 5.40 2.82 -12.11
N GLU A 96 4.55 2.80 -11.07
CA GLU A 96 3.44 3.74 -10.98
C GLU A 96 4.09 5.11 -11.22
N GLU A 97 3.88 5.69 -12.40
CA GLU A 97 4.62 6.86 -12.88
C GLU A 97 4.41 8.00 -11.89
N GLY A 98 5.31 8.16 -10.92
CA GLY A 98 5.46 9.36 -10.08
C GLY A 98 4.16 10.04 -9.61
N GLY A 99 3.08 9.28 -9.46
CA GLY A 99 1.73 9.81 -9.42
C GLY A 99 0.96 8.99 -8.41
N ARG A 100 0.78 9.56 -7.22
CA ARG A 100 -0.13 9.02 -6.20
C ARG A 100 -1.44 8.63 -6.91
N PRO A 101 -2.01 7.44 -6.71
CA PRO A 101 -3.19 7.02 -7.45
C PRO A 101 -4.23 8.13 -7.42
N ALA A 102 -4.50 8.68 -8.61
CA ALA A 102 -5.30 9.86 -8.78
C ALA A 102 -6.72 9.42 -9.15
N THR A 103 -7.70 9.78 -8.33
CA THR A 103 -9.12 9.66 -8.70
C THR A 103 -9.63 11.00 -9.19
N VAL A 104 -10.47 10.98 -10.23
CA VAL A 104 -11.12 12.17 -10.79
C VAL A 104 -12.62 11.93 -10.84
N GLY A 105 -13.40 12.86 -10.28
CA GLY A 105 -14.86 12.76 -10.30
C GLY A 105 -15.53 14.05 -9.87
N VAL A 106 -16.86 14.03 -9.85
CA VAL A 106 -17.70 15.15 -9.38
C VAL A 106 -18.18 14.84 -7.97
N VAL A 107 -18.05 15.79 -7.05
CA VAL A 107 -18.57 15.63 -5.69
C VAL A 107 -20.09 15.54 -5.73
N VAL A 108 -20.64 14.39 -5.33
CA VAL A 108 -22.10 14.20 -5.21
C VAL A 108 -22.58 14.32 -3.78
N ARG A 109 -21.69 14.14 -2.80
CA ARG A 109 -22.04 14.20 -1.37
C ARG A 109 -20.83 14.51 -0.49
N LEU A 110 -21.05 15.23 0.61
CA LEU A 110 -20.05 15.40 1.67
C LEU A 110 -20.07 14.21 2.65
N ASN A 111 -18.91 13.84 3.19
CA ASN A 111 -18.77 12.87 4.27
C ASN A 111 -18.42 13.58 5.58
N TYR A 112 -18.87 13.03 6.70
CA TYR A 112 -18.71 13.63 8.02
C TYR A 112 -18.01 12.66 8.99
N ALA A 113 -17.17 13.21 9.86
CA ALA A 113 -16.56 12.49 10.98
C ALA A 113 -17.60 12.15 12.07
N ARG A 114 -17.22 11.32 13.04
CA ARG A 114 -18.10 10.90 14.15
C ARG A 114 -18.72 12.06 14.94
N HIS A 115 -18.00 13.18 15.04
CA HIS A 115 -18.45 14.41 15.72
C HIS A 115 -19.20 15.39 14.82
N GLY A 116 -19.56 14.99 13.59
CA GLY A 116 -20.42 15.75 12.68
C GLY A 116 -19.70 16.77 11.79
N GLU A 117 -18.38 16.86 11.84
CA GLU A 117 -17.61 17.78 11.00
C GLU A 117 -17.30 17.15 9.63
N PRO A 118 -17.39 17.89 8.50
CA PRO A 118 -17.00 17.38 7.19
C PRO A 118 -15.55 16.88 7.21
N ASN A 119 -15.29 15.66 6.73
CA ASN A 119 -13.95 15.07 6.67
C ASN A 119 -13.56 14.52 5.30
N GLY A 120 -14.46 14.59 4.32
CA GLY A 120 -14.20 14.14 2.97
C GLY A 120 -15.41 14.27 2.05
N VAL A 121 -15.30 13.70 0.86
CA VAL A 121 -16.33 13.78 -0.18
C VAL A 121 -16.51 12.45 -0.89
N VAL A 122 -17.73 12.15 -1.34
CA VAL A 122 -18.03 11.02 -2.22
C VAL A 122 -18.22 11.54 -3.64
N LEU A 123 -17.57 10.88 -4.58
CA LEU A 123 -17.61 11.22 -6.01
C LEU A 123 -18.76 10.48 -6.72
N ASP A 124 -19.11 10.94 -7.92
CA ASP A 124 -20.06 10.31 -8.83
C ASP A 124 -19.66 8.89 -9.26
N THR A 125 -18.37 8.57 -9.19
CA THR A 125 -17.84 7.21 -9.35
C THR A 125 -18.15 6.28 -8.18
N GLY A 126 -18.64 6.83 -7.06
CA GLY A 126 -18.82 6.13 -5.78
C GLY A 126 -17.55 6.07 -4.91
N ASP A 127 -16.40 6.52 -5.41
CA ASP A 127 -15.17 6.62 -4.62
C ASP A 127 -15.31 7.65 -3.49
N PHE A 128 -14.76 7.34 -2.32
CA PHE A 128 -14.68 8.23 -1.18
C PHE A 128 -13.29 8.86 -1.07
N VAL A 129 -13.21 10.18 -1.06
CA VAL A 129 -11.97 10.94 -0.87
C VAL A 129 -11.94 11.47 0.56
N HIS A 130 -11.05 10.93 1.40
CA HIS A 130 -10.88 11.31 2.79
C HIS A 130 -9.76 12.36 2.95
N LEU A 131 -10.09 13.51 3.55
CA LEU A 131 -9.17 14.67 3.68
C LEU A 131 -8.88 15.03 5.14
N LYS A 132 -9.56 14.36 6.09
CA LYS A 132 -9.77 14.83 7.47
C LYS A 132 -10.47 16.21 7.51
N PRO A 133 -10.95 16.65 8.69
CA PRO A 133 -11.63 17.95 8.76
C PRO A 133 -10.75 19.15 8.42
N HIS A 134 -9.47 19.10 8.79
CA HIS A 134 -8.52 20.14 8.41
C HIS A 134 -8.37 20.26 6.89
N GLY A 135 -8.24 19.14 6.15
CA GLY A 135 -8.16 19.17 4.69
C GLY A 135 -9.44 19.68 4.03
N MET A 136 -10.63 19.34 4.58
CA MET A 136 -11.90 19.91 4.10
C MET A 136 -11.95 21.43 4.21
N ARG A 137 -11.42 22.01 5.31
CA ARG A 137 -11.35 23.47 5.50
C ARG A 137 -10.34 24.15 4.58
N LEU A 138 -9.28 23.46 4.18
CA LEU A 138 -8.28 23.99 3.25
C LEU A 138 -8.80 24.07 1.80
N VAL A 139 -9.47 23.00 1.35
CA VAL A 139 -9.84 22.84 -0.07
C VAL A 139 -11.25 23.37 -0.37
N LEU A 140 -12.10 23.51 0.65
CA LEU A 140 -13.46 24.08 0.55
C LEU A 140 -14.33 23.42 -0.54
N LEU A 141 -14.29 22.08 -0.60
CA LEU A 141 -15.05 21.33 -1.60
C LEU A 141 -16.57 21.46 -1.39
N ALA A 142 -17.30 21.62 -2.49
CA ALA A 142 -18.76 21.69 -2.54
C ALA A 142 -19.33 20.61 -3.46
N ILE A 143 -20.61 20.29 -3.28
CA ILE A 143 -21.34 19.39 -4.19
C ILE A 143 -21.40 20.03 -5.59
N GLY A 144 -21.16 19.22 -6.62
CA GLY A 144 -21.07 19.65 -8.01
C GLY A 144 -19.66 20.03 -8.46
N THR A 145 -18.69 20.13 -7.53
CA THR A 145 -17.30 20.47 -7.88
C THR A 145 -16.57 19.26 -8.47
N ARG A 146 -15.86 19.46 -9.58
CA ARG A 146 -14.93 18.47 -10.13
C ARG A 146 -13.64 18.44 -9.30
N VAL A 147 -13.20 17.25 -8.92
CA VAL A 147 -12.06 17.03 -8.03
C VAL A 147 -11.10 16.03 -8.65
N ARG A 148 -9.80 16.33 -8.55
CA ARG A 148 -8.70 15.37 -8.71
C ARG A 148 -8.05 15.18 -7.34
N ALA A 149 -8.08 13.97 -6.83
CA ALA A 149 -7.52 13.63 -5.52
C ALA A 149 -6.43 12.56 -5.67
N GLU A 150 -5.32 12.79 -5.01
CA GLU A 150 -4.09 12.01 -5.08
C GLU A 150 -3.73 11.54 -3.67
N GLY A 151 -3.62 10.23 -3.46
CA GLY A 151 -3.43 9.68 -2.12
C GLY A 151 -3.21 8.18 -2.10
N VAL A 152 -3.28 7.59 -0.90
CA VAL A 152 -3.28 6.12 -0.76
C VAL A 152 -4.70 5.63 -1.00
N ALA A 153 -4.90 4.79 -2.01
CA ALA A 153 -6.18 4.16 -2.29
C ALA A 153 -6.31 2.84 -1.52
N ARG A 154 -7.54 2.52 -1.06
CA ARG A 154 -7.89 1.25 -0.42
C ARG A 154 -9.28 0.81 -0.89
N PRO A 155 -9.50 -0.47 -1.21
CA PRO A 155 -10.84 -0.95 -1.56
C PRO A 155 -11.79 -0.88 -0.35
N THR A 156 -13.09 -0.76 -0.63
CA THR A 156 -14.17 -0.84 0.36
C THR A 156 -15.02 -2.08 0.15
N ALA A 157 -15.79 -2.46 1.19
CA ALA A 157 -16.77 -3.54 1.09
C ALA A 157 -17.88 -3.30 0.04
N THR A 158 -18.03 -2.07 -0.45
CA THR A 158 -19.02 -1.70 -1.47
C THR A 158 -18.47 -1.78 -2.90
N GLY A 159 -17.23 -2.23 -3.09
CA GLY A 159 -16.59 -2.30 -4.41
C GLY A 159 -16.07 -0.96 -4.94
N HIS A 160 -16.12 0.10 -4.13
CA HIS A 160 -15.52 1.40 -4.42
C HIS A 160 -14.20 1.55 -3.66
N ARG A 161 -13.51 2.69 -3.82
CA ARG A 161 -12.25 2.96 -3.12
C ARG A 161 -12.40 4.07 -2.09
N VAL A 162 -11.67 3.98 -0.98
CA VAL A 162 -11.30 5.12 -0.15
C VAL A 162 -9.94 5.63 -0.58
N ILE A 163 -9.83 6.92 -0.84
CA ILE A 163 -8.59 7.61 -1.13
C ILE A 163 -8.24 8.47 0.08
N GLU A 164 -7.23 8.07 0.84
CA GLU A 164 -6.59 8.91 1.86
C GLU A 164 -5.78 9.99 1.17
N ALA A 165 -6.44 11.10 0.85
CA ALA A 165 -5.90 12.14 0.01
C ALA A 165 -4.75 12.87 0.72
N SER A 166 -3.75 13.21 -0.08
CA SER A 166 -2.59 13.98 0.32
C SER A 166 -2.40 15.20 -0.57
N VAL A 167 -2.93 15.16 -1.80
CA VAL A 167 -3.12 16.32 -2.68
C VAL A 167 -4.55 16.31 -3.21
N VAL A 168 -5.20 17.47 -3.25
CA VAL A 168 -6.51 17.66 -3.89
C VAL A 168 -6.47 18.91 -4.75
N ASN A 169 -6.78 18.78 -6.04
CA ASN A 169 -6.72 19.88 -7.00
C ASN A 169 -5.38 20.65 -6.96
N GLY A 170 -4.27 19.93 -6.72
CA GLY A 170 -2.93 20.51 -6.57
C GLY A 170 -2.61 21.11 -5.20
N ILE A 171 -3.56 21.10 -4.25
CA ILE A 171 -3.36 21.59 -2.87
C ILE A 171 -2.95 20.42 -1.97
N GLU A 172 -1.80 20.52 -1.31
CA GLU A 172 -1.40 19.54 -0.30
C GLU A 172 -2.31 19.61 0.93
N VAL A 173 -2.90 18.46 1.28
CA VAL A 173 -3.71 18.28 2.48
C VAL A 173 -2.89 17.41 3.44
N ALA A 174 -2.22 18.05 4.39
CA ALA A 174 -1.23 17.41 5.25
C ALA A 174 -1.79 16.18 6.00
N ARG A 175 -0.95 15.13 6.11
CA ARG A 175 -1.20 13.99 7.01
C ARG A 175 -1.07 14.46 8.46
N GLY A 176 -2.14 15.01 9.04
CA GLY A 176 -2.17 15.29 10.48
C GLY A 176 -1.85 14.01 11.25
N LYS A 177 -0.94 14.07 12.24
CA LYS A 177 -0.59 12.92 13.09
C LYS A 177 -1.86 12.28 13.66
N PRO A 178 -1.95 10.94 13.73
CA PRO A 178 -3.00 10.30 14.51
C PRO A 178 -2.86 10.77 15.97
N HIS A 179 -3.97 11.24 16.54
CA HIS A 179 -4.13 11.38 18.00
C HIS A 179 -4.56 10.04 18.57
#